data_AF-A0A256II92-F1
#
_entry.id   AF-A0A256II92-F1
#
_cell.length_a   1.000
_cell.length_b   1.000
_cell.length_c   1.000
_cell.angle_alpha   90.00
_cell.angle_beta   90.00
_cell.angle_gamma   90.00
#
_symmetry.space_group_name_H-M   'P 1'
#
loop_
_entity.id
_entity.type
_entity.pdbx_description
1 polymer ?
#
loop_
_entity_poly.entity_id
_entity_poly.type
_entity_poly.pdbx_seq_one_letter_code
_entity_poly.pdbx_strand_id
1 'polypeptide(L)' 'MLPAPFRLFFVAVPLLVAAGALAMAAFPRRMTAWRTRSPDGSTRRVEPSDARILLMRVMGVVVAGLALLMVVANFAFIP' A
#
# COMPACT_ATOMS: atom_id res chain seq x y z
N MET A 1 -7.34 10.67 28.24
CA MET A 1 -8.05 10.93 26.97
C MET A 1 -7.16 11.82 26.12
N LEU A 2 -6.68 11.34 24.97
CA LEU A 2 -5.90 12.18 24.07
C LEU A 2 -6.77 13.32 23.51
N PRO A 3 -6.19 14.51 23.26
CA PRO A 3 -6.89 15.59 22.58
C PRO A 3 -7.50 15.10 21.26
N ALA A 4 -8.69 15.61 20.91
CA ALA A 4 -9.39 15.28 19.66
C ALA A 4 -8.50 15.26 18.39
N PRO A 5 -7.60 16.24 18.14
CA PRO A 5 -6.73 16.19 16.95
C PRO A 5 -5.76 15.00 16.96
N PHE A 6 -5.27 14.60 18.12
CA PHE A 6 -4.38 13.44 18.26
C PHE A 6 -5.12 12.14 17.96
N ARG A 7 -6.35 11.97 18.46
CA ARG A 7 -7.17 10.80 18.15
C ARG A 7 -7.47 10.69 16.65
N LEU A 8 -7.71 11.83 16.01
CA LEU A 8 -7.98 11.89 14.57
C LEU A 8 -6.78 11.42 13.75
N PHE A 9 -5.56 11.76 14.17
CA PHE A 9 -4.33 11.31 13.52
C PHE A 9 -4.20 9.77 13.55
N PHE A 10 -4.43 9.14 14.70
CA PHE A 10 -4.35 7.68 14.86
C PHE A 10 -5.45 6.90 14.11
N VAL A 11 -6.50 7.57 13.63
CA VAL A 11 -7.52 6.96 12.78
C VAL A 11 -7.25 7.28 11.31
N ALA A 12 -7.00 8.54 10.99
CA ALA A 12 -6.83 9.01 9.61
C ALA A 12 -5.59 8.42 8.94
N VAL A 13 -4.46 8.34 9.66
CA VAL A 13 -3.21 7.82 9.08
C VAL A 13 -3.33 6.34 8.72
N PRO A 14 -3.76 5.43 9.61
CA PRO A 14 -3.94 4.03 9.24
C PRO A 14 -4.98 3.82 8.14
N LEU A 15 -6.05 4.62 8.10
CA LEU A 15 -7.03 4.56 7.00
C LEU A 15 -6.40 4.96 5.66
N LEU A 16 -5.59 6.02 5.63
CA LEU A 16 -4.85 6.42 4.43
C LEU A 16 -3.88 5.32 3.99
N VAL A 17 -3.16 4.71 4.94
CA VAL A 17 -2.26 3.58 4.67
C VAL A 17 -3.03 2.40 4.10
N ALA A 18 -4.17 2.04 4.70
CA ALA A 18 -5.01 0.95 4.22
C ALA A 18 -5.51 1.20 2.79
N ALA A 19 -5.99 2.42 2.51
CA ALA A 19 -6.44 2.80 1.17
C ALA A 19 -5.28 2.74 0.15
N GLY A 20 -4.12 3.27 0.49
CA GLY A 20 -2.94 3.24 -0.37
C GLY A 20 -2.44 1.82 -0.64
N ALA A 21 -2.38 0.98 0.39
CA ALA A 21 -1.95 -0.41 0.29
C ALA A 21 -2.92 -1.26 -0.55
N LEU A 22 -4.23 -1.05 -0.40
CA LEU A 22 -5.25 -1.68 -1.24
C LEU A 22 -5.14 -1.22 -2.71
N ALA A 23 -4.90 0.07 -2.95
CA ALA A 23 -4.69 0.59 -4.31
C ALA A 23 -3.45 -0.04 -4.97
N MET A 24 -2.34 -0.17 -4.23
CA MET A 24 -1.14 -0.88 -4.69
C MET A 24 -1.42 -2.37 -4.97
N ALA A 25 -2.20 -3.03 -4.11
CA ALA A 25 -2.58 -4.43 -4.29
C ALA A 25 -3.50 -4.63 -5.51
N ALA A 26 -4.42 -3.70 -5.76
CA ALA A 26 -5.30 -3.77 -6.92
C ALA A 26 -4.53 -3.52 -8.24
N PHE A 27 -3.63 -2.54 -8.26
CA PHE A 27 -2.98 -2.05 -9.49
C PHE A 27 -1.44 -2.11 -9.50
N PRO A 28 -0.80 -3.24 -9.14
CA PRO A 28 0.66 -3.33 -9.06
C PRO A 28 1.32 -3.07 -10.42
N ARG A 29 0.78 -3.67 -11.50
CA ARG A 29 1.31 -3.57 -12.86
C ARG A 29 1.39 -2.13 -13.39
N ARG A 30 0.46 -1.25 -13.00
CA ARG A 30 0.45 0.14 -13.45
C ARG A 30 1.54 0.97 -12.76
N MET A 31 1.86 0.65 -11.51
CA MET A 31 2.87 1.37 -10.73
C MET A 31 4.30 0.91 -11.01
N THR A 32 4.50 -0.31 -11.52
CA THR A 32 5.82 -0.90 -11.72
C THR A 32 6.24 -1.04 -13.18
N ALA A 33 5.45 -0.53 -14.13
CA ALA A 33 5.78 -0.60 -15.55
C ALA A 33 6.78 0.51 -15.92
N TRP A 34 8.04 0.14 -16.07
CA TRP A 34 9.10 1.05 -16.52
C TRP A 34 9.48 0.75 -17.97
N ARG A 35 9.59 1.81 -18.80
CA ARG A 35 10.17 1.72 -20.14
C ARG A 35 11.66 2.01 -20.02
N THR A 36 12.50 1.00 -20.23
CA THR A 36 13.95 1.19 -20.27
C THR A 36 14.39 1.43 -21.70
N ARG A 37 15.07 2.55 -21.95
CA ARG A 37 15.77 2.77 -23.22
C ARG A 37 17.11 2.04 -23.14
N SER A 38 17.28 1.05 -24.01
CA SER A 38 18.51 0.27 -24.11
C SER A 38 19.56 1.07 -24.90
N PRO A 39 20.88 0.86 -24.65
CA PRO A 39 21.96 1.60 -25.32
C PRO A 39 21.96 1.48 -26.84
N ASP A 40 21.32 0.45 -27.38
CA ASP A 40 21.09 0.21 -28.80
C ASP A 40 19.95 1.06 -29.41
N GLY A 41 19.35 1.96 -28.62
CA GLY A 41 18.23 2.81 -29.04
C GLY A 41 16.86 2.11 -29.00
N SER A 42 16.81 0.80 -28.72
CA SER A 42 15.56 0.07 -28.56
C SER A 42 14.87 0.47 -27.24
N THR A 43 13.54 0.53 -27.25
CA THR A 43 12.75 0.69 -26.02
C THR A 43 12.22 -0.67 -25.61
N ARG A 44 12.73 -1.22 -24.51
CA ARG A 44 12.25 -2.48 -23.96
C ARG A 44 11.40 -2.18 -22.73
N ARG A 45 10.23 -2.80 -22.67
CA ARG A 45 9.38 -2.75 -21.48
C ARG A 45 9.88 -3.82 -20.53
N VAL A 46 10.37 -3.41 -19.35
CA VAL A 46 10.68 -4.37 -18.29
C VAL A 46 9.37 -4.72 -17.62
N GLU A 47 8.76 -5.81 -18.03
CA GLU A 47 7.58 -6.34 -17.36
C GLU A 47 8.01 -7.07 -16.08
N PRO A 48 7.46 -6.69 -14.91
CA PRO A 48 7.71 -7.43 -13.68
C PRO A 48 7.17 -8.86 -13.81
N SER A 49 7.89 -9.84 -13.27
CA SER A 49 7.43 -11.23 -13.24
C SER A 49 6.10 -11.38 -12.52
N ASP A 50 5.27 -12.34 -12.96
CA ASP A 50 3.96 -12.58 -12.34
C ASP A 50 4.06 -12.96 -10.86
N ALA A 51 5.12 -13.68 -10.47
CA ALA A 51 5.41 -13.96 -9.06
C ALA A 51 5.67 -12.69 -8.23
N ARG A 52 6.41 -11.71 -8.79
CA ARG A 52 6.65 -10.41 -8.12
C ARG A 52 5.36 -9.61 -7.99
N ILE A 53 4.49 -9.67 -9.00
CA ILE A 53 3.19 -9.02 -8.98
C ILE A 53 2.29 -9.64 -7.91
N LEU A 54 2.20 -10.98 -7.87
CA LEU A 54 1.44 -11.69 -6.85
C LEU A 54 1.91 -11.33 -5.44
N LEU A 55 3.23 -11.33 -5.22
CA LEU A 55 3.83 -10.96 -3.94
C LEU A 55 3.45 -9.54 -3.53
N MET A 56 3.52 -8.56 -4.45
CA MET A 56 3.11 -7.18 -4.18
C MET A 56 1.63 -7.09 -3.78
N ARG A 57 0.75 -7.87 -4.42
CA ARG A 57 -0.67 -7.91 -4.06
C ARG A 57 -0.87 -8.44 -2.64
N VAL A 58 -0.25 -9.58 -2.34
CA VAL A 58 -0.34 -10.22 -1.02
C VAL A 58 0.17 -9.27 0.05
N MET A 59 1.35 -8.67 -0.16
CA MET A 59 1.92 -7.72 0.80
C MET A 59 1.03 -6.48 0.99
N GLY A 60 0.45 -5.93 -0.08
CA GLY A 60 -0.47 -4.81 0.03
C GLY A 60 -1.73 -5.17 0.84
N VAL A 61 -2.27 -6.38 0.67
CA VAL A 61 -3.42 -6.86 1.48
C VAL A 61 -3.03 -7.06 2.94
N VAL A 62 -1.87 -7.64 3.22
CA VAL A 62 -1.36 -7.82 4.60
C VAL A 62 -1.20 -6.47 5.30
N VAL A 63 -0.57 -5.50 4.63
CA VAL A 63 -0.38 -4.15 5.17
C VAL A 63 -1.71 -3.45 5.41
N ALA A 64 -2.67 -3.58 4.48
CA ALA A 64 -4.02 -3.03 4.68
C ALA A 64 -4.73 -3.67 5.89
N GLY A 65 -4.62 -4.99 6.05
CA GLY A 65 -5.17 -5.69 7.21
C GLY A 65 -4.58 -5.22 8.54
N LEU A 66 -3.25 -5.06 8.60
CA LEU A 66 -2.58 -4.54 9.79
C LEU A 66 -2.98 -3.09 10.10
N ALA A 67 -3.09 -2.24 9.08
CA ALA A 67 -3.52 -0.86 9.25
C ALA A 67 -4.96 -0.75 9.78
N LEU A 68 -5.88 -1.58 9.27
CA LEU A 68 -7.24 -1.66 9.78
C LEU A 68 -7.29 -2.20 11.22
N LEU A 69 -6.46 -3.20 11.53
CA LEU A 69 -6.33 -3.72 12.90
C LEU A 69 -5.84 -2.64 13.87
N MET A 70 -4.93 -1.75 13.45
CA MET A 70 -4.52 -0.60 14.27
C MET A 70 -5.69 0.36 14.56
N VAL A 71 -6.59 0.60 13.59
CA VAL A 71 -7.79 1.42 13.82
C VAL A 71 -8.70 0.78 14.87
N VAL A 72 -8.96 -0.52 14.74
CA VAL A 72 -9.78 -1.27 15.70
C VAL A 72 -9.15 -1.26 17.09
N ALA A 73 -7.84 -1.52 17.17
CA ALA A 73 -7.10 -1.49 18.42
C ALA A 73 -7.15 -0.09 19.08
N ASN A 74 -7.05 0.98 18.30
CA ASN A 74 -7.20 2.33 18.81
C ASN A 74 -8.58 2.56 19.45
N PHE A 75 -9.67 2.09 18.83
CA PHE A 75 -11.00 2.18 19.45
C PHE A 75 -11.19 1.26 20.67
N ALA A 76 -10.51 0.11 20.71
CA ALA A 76 -10.66 -0.86 21.79
C ALA A 76 -9.84 -0.51 23.05
N PHE A 77 -8.64 0.07 22.87
CA PHE A 77 -7.67 0.28 23.96
C PHE A 77 -7.42 1.75 24.30
N ILE A 78 -7.80 2.71 23.45
CA ILE A 78 -7.60 4.15 23.68
C ILE A 78 -8.98 4.80 23.95
N PRO A 79 -9.33 5.09 25.21
CA PRO A 79 -10.61 5.73 25.60
C PRO A 79 -10.67 7.23 25.24
#